data_AF-A0AA42TKI3-F1
#
_entry.id   AF-A0AA42TKI3-F1
#
_cell.length_a   1.000
_cell.length_b   1.000
_cell.length_c   1.000
_cell.angle_alpha   90.00
_cell.angle_beta   90.00
_cell.angle_gamma   90.00
#
_symmetry.space_group_name_H-M   'P 1'
#
loop_
_entity.id
_entity.type
_entity.pdbx_description
1 polymer ?
#
loop_
_entity_poly.entity_id
_entity_poly.type
_entity_poly.pdbx_seq_one_letter_code
_entity_poly.pdbx_strand_id
1 'polypeptide(L)'
;MALLLAAPAVHAGGYLELDPAGLSPAQQQVATQTLADVQSLLPDGLLRALPAQVQVRWSDDLPAEVHGRAFAGGITLRRDLLADALPGARRARRSALVHELTHVADRSGAAWSRSPRWRDLAGWQRKPWHLGRGDNDFRDRRPDGYELKSPAEYLAVNAEHFVLDADFACRRPALAQWFQAHFGTPPSLPRPQCATTLPLLQAEAEEGAASLLQLDPARVYAVDYLFAEGSAQPMSRWGHSMLRLVICRPGRARGPDCRLDLEYHRVLSFRAFVGDVQISNWRGLTGGYPSRLFVLPLQQVVDEYTKVELRGLQSLPLQLQRDEIASLLERTAQVHWSYDGRYYFVSNNCAVETAKLLQAGVPRLGQAGLAQLTPRGLKRRLARLQVLDQQVLADRDLAQAQGYYFASARDHYQQLFGVAAAQLALPARDVRGWLKLPARQRAPWLLQGDLRASAGLLLLEQAAQRRAELRARDLLKRRLLAAADSDQTRALRGLLEQSGQWLRPASLLADGGYGLPQADEQVPLAQAVAAMSAQAVPGWQALRVQLRQQLPAKQRAEMDAIDANLAALGAHLRRQAATPATGEAAR
;
A
#
# COMPACT_ATOMS: atom_id res chain seq x y z
N MET A 1 29.56 67.20 -29.72
CA MET A 1 28.23 66.56 -29.66
C MET A 1 28.44 65.04 -29.68
N ALA A 2 28.52 64.42 -28.50
CA ALA A 2 28.54 62.96 -28.38
C ALA A 2 27.58 62.61 -27.24
N LEU A 3 26.36 62.20 -27.60
CA LEU A 3 25.35 61.72 -26.66
C LEU A 3 25.75 60.31 -26.20
N LEU A 4 26.09 60.20 -24.92
CA LEU A 4 26.12 58.93 -24.20
C LEU A 4 24.67 58.51 -23.91
N LEU A 5 24.19 57.51 -24.63
CA LEU A 5 22.95 56.80 -24.35
C LEU A 5 23.15 55.97 -23.07
N ALA A 6 22.69 56.50 -21.93
CA ALA A 6 22.46 55.72 -20.73
C ALA A 6 21.24 54.81 -20.99
N ALA A 7 21.49 53.52 -21.21
CA ALA A 7 20.44 52.52 -21.14
C ALA A 7 19.93 52.45 -19.68
N PRO A 8 18.61 52.46 -19.42
CA PRO A 8 18.12 52.26 -18.08
C PRO A 8 18.41 50.81 -17.68
N ALA A 9 19.12 50.61 -16.58
CA ALA A 9 19.14 49.33 -15.90
C ALA A 9 17.70 49.03 -15.49
N VAL A 10 17.08 48.02 -16.11
CA VAL A 10 15.81 47.48 -15.66
C VAL A 10 16.08 46.81 -14.31
N HIS A 11 15.90 47.56 -13.22
CA HIS A 11 15.79 46.97 -11.89
C HIS A 11 14.50 46.15 -11.91
N ALA A 12 14.63 44.83 -12.04
CA ALA A 12 13.54 43.92 -11.72
C ALA A 12 13.06 44.28 -10.31
N GLY A 13 11.82 44.75 -10.19
CA GLY A 13 11.24 45.15 -8.91
C GLY A 13 11.40 44.02 -7.91
N GLY A 14 12.22 44.23 -6.87
CA GLY A 14 12.44 43.24 -5.82
C GLY A 14 11.14 43.04 -5.06
N TYR A 15 10.57 41.83 -5.10
CA TYR A 15 9.42 41.47 -4.25
C TYR A 15 9.81 41.45 -2.77
N LEU A 16 11.10 41.27 -2.48
CA LEU A 16 11.66 41.15 -1.14
C LEU A 16 12.48 42.39 -0.79
N GLU A 17 12.20 42.98 0.36
CA GLU A 17 12.91 44.15 0.88
C GLU A 17 13.57 43.79 2.21
N LEU A 18 14.86 44.11 2.37
CA LEU A 18 15.58 43.91 3.62
C LEU A 18 15.27 45.06 4.59
N ASP A 19 14.82 44.72 5.80
CA ASP A 19 14.90 45.61 6.96
C ASP A 19 16.30 45.46 7.60
N PRO A 20 17.19 46.47 7.47
CA PRO A 20 18.57 46.37 7.96
C PRO A 20 18.68 46.58 9.48
N ALA A 21 17.58 46.87 10.19
CA ALA A 21 17.61 47.22 11.60
C ALA A 21 18.28 46.13 12.46
N GLY A 22 19.28 46.54 13.25
CA GLY A 22 20.00 45.65 14.15
C GLY A 22 21.01 44.70 13.49
N LEU A 23 21.30 44.86 12.19
CA LEU A 23 22.28 44.04 11.47
C LEU A 23 23.60 44.79 11.24
N SER A 24 24.72 44.07 11.43
CA SER A 24 26.04 44.56 11.02
C SER A 24 26.18 44.62 9.49
N PRO A 25 27.13 45.39 8.93
CA PRO A 25 27.33 45.45 7.47
C PRO A 25 27.55 44.07 6.82
N ALA A 26 28.30 43.19 7.47
CA ALA A 26 28.51 41.82 7.00
C ALA A 26 27.20 41.00 7.01
N GLN A 27 26.39 41.14 8.05
CA GLN A 27 25.09 40.48 8.15
C GLN A 27 24.11 41.00 7.08
N GLN A 28 24.09 42.31 6.81
CA GLN A 28 23.28 42.90 5.75
C GLN A 28 23.66 42.37 4.38
N GLN A 29 24.95 42.17 4.10
CA GLN A 29 25.42 41.58 2.85
C GLN A 29 24.91 40.13 2.70
N VAL A 30 25.04 39.31 3.74
CA VAL A 30 24.55 37.91 3.73
C VAL A 30 23.02 37.86 3.59
N ALA A 31 22.30 38.74 4.26
CA ALA A 31 20.84 38.85 4.17
C ALA A 31 20.38 39.25 2.77
N THR A 32 21.01 40.29 2.19
CA THR A 32 20.74 40.75 0.81
C THR A 32 21.01 39.66 -0.22
N GLN A 33 22.14 38.96 -0.09
CA GLN A 33 22.46 37.83 -0.96
C GLN A 33 21.43 36.70 -0.81
N THR A 34 20.96 36.43 0.41
CA THR A 34 19.93 35.40 0.66
C THR A 34 18.60 35.76 0.00
N LEU A 35 18.19 37.03 0.02
CA LEU A 35 16.99 37.52 -0.68
C LEU A 35 17.11 37.35 -2.19
N ALA A 36 18.21 37.82 -2.77
CA ALA A 36 18.46 37.70 -4.21
C ALA A 36 18.52 36.22 -4.65
N ASP A 37 19.23 35.39 -3.87
CA ASP A 37 19.31 33.95 -4.08
C ASP A 37 17.92 33.32 -4.08
N VAL A 38 17.12 33.51 -3.03
CA VAL A 38 15.79 32.89 -2.95
C VAL A 38 14.87 33.40 -4.04
N GLN A 39 14.85 34.70 -4.33
CA GLN A 39 14.02 35.26 -5.40
C GLN A 39 14.35 34.62 -6.76
N SER A 40 15.62 34.32 -7.04
CA SER A 40 16.04 33.61 -8.27
C SER A 40 15.66 32.13 -8.32
N LEU A 41 15.29 31.54 -7.18
CA LEU A 41 14.87 30.14 -7.08
C LEU A 41 13.34 29.98 -7.12
N LEU A 42 12.58 31.05 -6.85
CA LEU A 42 11.13 30.95 -6.74
C LEU A 42 10.46 30.76 -8.11
N PRO A 43 9.52 29.81 -8.23
CA PRO A 43 8.66 29.70 -9.40
C PRO A 43 7.72 30.91 -9.57
N ASP A 44 7.38 31.26 -10.81
CA ASP A 44 6.54 32.43 -11.14
C ASP A 44 5.18 32.45 -10.45
N GLY A 45 4.53 31.30 -10.30
CA GLY A 45 3.23 31.18 -9.64
C GLY A 45 3.30 31.48 -8.15
N LEU A 46 4.42 31.15 -7.48
CA LEU A 46 4.64 31.55 -6.10
C LEU A 46 4.91 33.05 -6.01
N LEU A 47 5.75 33.60 -6.88
CA LEU A 47 6.02 35.04 -6.95
C LEU A 47 4.74 35.87 -7.17
N ARG A 48 3.86 35.44 -8.08
CA ARG A 48 2.57 36.10 -8.35
C ARG A 48 1.58 36.06 -7.17
N ALA A 49 1.72 35.08 -6.29
CA ALA A 49 0.87 34.94 -5.10
C ALA A 49 1.35 35.79 -3.92
N LEU A 50 2.56 36.36 -3.99
CA LEU A 50 3.08 37.25 -2.98
C LEU A 50 2.47 38.66 -3.12
N PRO A 51 2.38 39.42 -2.01
CA PRO A 51 2.17 40.87 -2.05
C PRO A 51 3.23 41.58 -2.91
N ALA A 52 2.93 42.82 -3.33
CA ALA A 52 3.84 43.62 -4.15
C ALA A 52 5.22 43.83 -3.51
N GLN A 53 5.27 43.93 -2.17
CA GLN A 53 6.49 43.99 -1.38
C GLN A 53 6.31 43.17 -0.11
N VAL A 54 7.37 42.43 0.26
CA VAL A 54 7.47 41.66 1.49
C VAL A 54 8.72 42.10 2.23
N GLN A 55 8.54 42.76 3.37
CA GLN A 55 9.62 43.17 4.25
C GLN A 55 10.20 41.96 4.99
N VAL A 56 11.51 41.79 4.98
CA VAL A 56 12.22 40.67 5.64
C VAL A 56 13.18 41.23 6.67
N ARG A 57 13.03 40.85 7.94
CA ARG A 57 13.86 41.28 9.07
C ARG A 57 14.49 40.10 9.80
N TRP A 58 15.58 40.34 10.53
CA TRP A 58 16.28 39.33 11.32
C TRP A 58 16.35 39.74 12.80
N SER A 59 15.92 38.85 13.68
CA SER A 59 15.81 39.12 15.12
C SER A 59 16.28 37.94 15.97
N ASP A 60 16.70 38.23 17.20
CA ASP A 60 17.03 37.25 18.25
C ASP A 60 15.81 36.91 19.13
N ASP A 61 14.66 37.58 18.92
CA ASP A 61 13.44 37.46 19.74
C ASP A 61 12.52 36.31 19.31
N LEU A 62 12.91 35.54 18.29
CA LEU A 62 12.18 34.35 17.89
C LEU A 62 12.51 33.18 18.83
N PRO A 63 11.54 32.31 19.16
CA PRO A 63 11.81 31.10 19.92
C PRO A 63 12.92 30.24 19.29
N ALA A 64 13.70 29.57 20.14
CA ALA A 64 14.89 28.82 19.75
C ALA A 64 14.61 27.62 18.81
N GLU A 65 13.36 27.24 18.63
CA GLU A 65 12.88 26.18 17.74
C GLU A 65 12.25 26.71 16.44
N VAL A 66 12.15 28.03 16.27
CA VAL A 66 11.44 28.68 15.16
C VAL A 66 12.43 29.43 14.27
N HIS A 67 12.72 28.92 13.07
CA HIS A 67 13.64 29.60 12.13
C HIS A 67 13.06 30.89 11.52
N GLY A 68 11.74 30.99 11.40
CA GLY A 68 11.07 32.15 10.84
C GLY A 68 9.63 32.29 11.32
N ARG A 69 9.05 33.47 11.08
CA ARG A 69 7.63 33.73 11.24
C ARG A 69 7.17 34.80 10.27
N ALA A 70 6.14 34.47 9.49
CA ALA A 70 5.46 35.41 8.62
C ALA A 70 4.26 36.07 9.32
N PHE A 71 4.13 37.37 9.12
CA PHE A 71 3.09 38.27 9.62
C PHE A 71 2.39 38.95 8.45
N ALA A 72 1.39 39.80 8.72
CA ALA A 72 0.74 40.59 7.67
C ALA A 72 1.75 41.56 7.04
N GLY A 73 2.24 41.25 5.84
CA GLY A 73 3.15 42.09 5.04
C GLY A 73 4.64 41.95 5.33
N GLY A 74 5.08 41.00 6.18
CA GLY A 74 6.50 40.83 6.45
C GLY A 74 6.89 39.49 7.08
N ILE A 75 8.18 39.21 7.05
CA ILE A 75 8.83 37.97 7.50
C ILE A 75 9.89 38.33 8.54
N THR A 76 9.90 37.64 9.66
CA THR A 76 11.02 37.66 10.62
C THR A 76 11.75 36.34 10.54
N LEU A 77 13.06 36.36 10.32
CA LEU A 77 13.94 35.19 10.41
C LEU A 77 14.83 35.30 11.65
N ARG A 78 15.33 34.16 12.14
CA ARG A 78 16.31 34.19 13.22
C ARG A 78 17.65 34.75 12.74
N ARG A 79 18.25 35.63 13.53
CA ARG A 79 19.53 36.28 13.19
C ARG A 79 20.70 35.30 13.14
N ASP A 80 20.71 34.27 13.98
CA ASP A 80 21.79 33.27 14.01
C ASP A 80 21.94 32.49 12.70
N LEU A 81 20.88 32.40 11.90
CA LEU A 81 20.96 31.84 10.55
C LEU A 81 21.95 32.59 9.64
N LEU A 82 22.26 33.87 9.92
CA LEU A 82 23.26 34.66 9.19
C LEU A 82 24.71 34.25 9.51
N ALA A 83 24.94 33.36 10.48
CA ALA A 83 26.27 32.83 10.78
C ALA A 83 26.72 31.84 9.69
N ASP A 84 27.51 32.32 8.73
CA ASP A 84 27.97 31.53 7.58
C ASP A 84 29.05 30.47 7.87
N ALA A 85 29.54 30.40 9.11
CA ALA A 85 30.62 29.51 9.50
C ALA A 85 30.21 28.02 9.60
N LEU A 86 28.90 27.71 9.65
CA LEU A 86 28.41 26.35 9.83
C LEU A 86 28.08 25.67 8.49
N PRO A 87 28.53 24.41 8.27
CA PRO A 87 28.10 23.62 7.12
C PRO A 87 26.56 23.58 7.02
N GLY A 88 26.01 23.89 5.85
CA GLY A 88 24.56 23.90 5.62
C GLY A 88 23.82 25.18 6.00
N ALA A 89 24.48 26.17 6.62
CA ALA A 89 23.85 27.44 7.02
C ALA A 89 23.12 28.14 5.87
N ARG A 90 23.74 28.19 4.67
CA ARG A 90 23.11 28.74 3.46
C ARG A 90 21.82 28.01 3.08
N ARG A 91 21.80 26.67 3.17
CA ARG A 91 20.60 25.88 2.87
C ARG A 91 19.51 26.14 3.90
N ALA A 92 19.84 26.14 5.18
CA ALA A 92 18.91 26.44 6.27
C ALA A 92 18.27 27.83 6.12
N ARG A 93 19.08 28.86 5.82
CA ARG A 93 18.59 30.22 5.52
C ARG A 93 17.59 30.26 4.38
N ARG A 94 17.94 29.63 3.25
CA ARG A 94 17.07 29.59 2.07
C ARG A 94 15.78 28.84 2.35
N SER A 95 15.85 27.69 3.04
CA SER A 95 14.69 26.93 3.52
C SER A 95 13.76 27.81 4.34
N ALA A 96 14.28 28.47 5.38
CA ALA A 96 13.48 29.33 6.26
C ALA A 96 12.78 30.46 5.48
N LEU A 97 13.48 31.11 4.54
CA LEU A 97 12.86 32.17 3.74
C LEU A 97 11.80 31.64 2.76
N VAL A 98 12.04 30.51 2.07
CA VAL A 98 11.06 29.87 1.18
C VAL A 98 9.82 29.42 1.97
N HIS A 99 10.01 28.87 3.17
CA HIS A 99 8.96 28.46 4.09
C HIS A 99 8.04 29.63 4.42
N GLU A 100 8.60 30.74 4.90
CA GLU A 100 7.82 31.91 5.29
C GLU A 100 7.15 32.60 4.10
N LEU A 101 7.81 32.65 2.93
CA LEU A 101 7.20 33.18 1.71
C LEU A 101 6.01 32.32 1.25
N THR A 102 6.09 31.01 1.42
CA THR A 102 4.97 30.11 1.14
C THR A 102 3.78 30.41 2.05
N HIS A 103 4.02 30.69 3.33
CA HIS A 103 2.96 31.12 4.23
C HIS A 103 2.38 32.50 3.92
N VAL A 104 3.21 33.44 3.46
CA VAL A 104 2.72 34.75 3.00
C VAL A 104 1.79 34.54 1.81
N ALA A 105 2.24 33.83 0.77
CA ALA A 105 1.43 33.53 -0.41
C ALA A 105 0.12 32.81 -0.08
N ASP A 106 0.18 31.78 0.77
CA ASP A 106 -1.00 31.01 1.19
C ASP A 106 -2.03 31.88 1.92
N ARG A 107 -1.57 32.82 2.76
CA ARG A 107 -2.42 33.74 3.53
C ARG A 107 -2.93 34.95 2.73
N SER A 108 -2.18 35.38 1.71
CA SER A 108 -2.48 36.57 0.89
C SER A 108 -3.51 36.35 -0.21
N GLY A 109 -4.11 35.16 -0.29
CA GLY A 109 -5.26 34.90 -1.16
C GLY A 109 -5.19 33.57 -1.92
N ALA A 110 -4.01 32.95 -2.03
CA ALA A 110 -3.87 31.68 -2.73
C ALA A 110 -4.64 30.54 -2.03
N ALA A 111 -4.66 30.53 -0.69
CA ALA A 111 -5.42 29.60 0.16
C ALA A 111 -5.24 28.12 -0.21
N TRP A 112 -4.06 27.77 -0.73
CA TRP A 112 -3.69 26.44 -1.19
C TRP A 112 -3.81 25.38 -0.10
N SER A 113 -3.33 25.70 1.11
CA SER A 113 -3.36 24.79 2.26
C SER A 113 -4.78 24.41 2.68
N ARG A 114 -5.75 25.27 2.34
CA ARG A 114 -7.18 25.08 2.61
C ARG A 114 -7.90 24.35 1.49
N SER A 115 -7.28 24.15 0.33
CA SER A 115 -7.93 23.43 -0.77
C SER A 115 -8.25 21.98 -0.38
N PRO A 116 -9.37 21.39 -0.84
CA PRO A 116 -9.69 19.99 -0.56
C PRO A 116 -8.63 19.03 -1.11
N ARG A 117 -8.12 19.31 -2.32
CA ARG A 117 -7.13 18.48 -3.02
C ARG A 117 -5.81 18.44 -2.26
N TRP A 118 -5.31 19.58 -1.82
CA TRP A 118 -4.08 19.64 -1.03
C TRP A 118 -4.20 18.81 0.25
N ARG A 119 -5.28 19.00 1.00
CA ARG A 119 -5.50 18.27 2.25
C ARG A 119 -5.61 16.75 2.06
N ASP A 120 -6.16 16.28 0.94
CA ASP A 120 -6.19 14.85 0.61
C ASP A 120 -4.80 14.30 0.26
N LEU A 121 -3.99 15.05 -0.49
CA LEU A 121 -2.61 14.69 -0.83
C LEU A 121 -1.70 14.68 0.40
N ALA A 122 -1.79 15.74 1.21
CA ALA A 122 -0.96 15.97 2.38
C ALA A 122 -1.23 14.98 3.51
N GLY A 123 -2.39 14.33 3.55
CA GLY A 123 -2.70 13.26 4.52
C GLY A 123 -3.86 13.57 5.47
N TRP A 124 -4.36 14.80 5.51
CA TRP A 124 -5.57 15.19 6.26
C TRP A 124 -6.83 14.77 5.50
N GLN A 125 -7.00 13.48 5.25
CA GLN A 125 -8.02 12.95 4.36
C GLN A 125 -9.44 13.06 4.94
N ARG A 126 -10.44 13.16 4.07
CA ARG A 126 -11.86 13.22 4.46
C ARG A 126 -12.30 11.94 5.17
N LYS A 127 -13.00 12.09 6.30
CA LYS A 127 -13.68 10.97 6.98
C LYS A 127 -15.01 10.65 6.29
N PRO A 128 -15.52 9.41 6.44
CA PRO A 128 -16.88 9.05 6.06
C PRO A 128 -17.95 9.93 6.72
N TRP A 129 -19.14 10.02 6.09
CA TRP A 129 -20.33 10.71 6.62
C TRP A 129 -20.15 12.17 7.04
N HIS A 130 -19.32 12.93 6.31
CA HIS A 130 -19.09 14.36 6.57
C HIS A 130 -18.53 14.66 7.98
N LEU A 131 -17.90 13.69 8.64
CA LEU A 131 -17.26 13.84 9.96
C LEU A 131 -15.93 14.64 9.91
N GLY A 132 -15.81 15.58 8.98
CA GLY A 132 -14.60 16.37 8.76
C GLY A 132 -13.43 15.57 8.18
N ARG A 133 -12.22 15.83 8.66
CA ARG A 133 -10.96 15.25 8.20
C ARG A 133 -10.23 14.56 9.36
N GLY A 134 -9.40 13.57 9.04
CA GLY A 134 -8.54 12.86 9.99
C GLY A 134 -7.22 13.58 10.24
N ASP A 135 -6.47 13.04 11.21
CA ASP A 135 -5.07 13.40 11.43
C ASP A 135 -4.21 12.90 10.26
N ASN A 136 -2.96 13.38 10.22
CA ASN A 136 -1.99 12.96 9.23
C ASN A 136 -1.21 11.73 9.71
N ASP A 137 -1.41 10.60 9.04
CA ASP A 137 -0.74 9.33 9.34
C ASP A 137 0.45 9.04 8.40
N PHE A 138 0.87 10.00 7.56
CA PHE A 138 2.10 9.91 6.76
C PHE A 138 3.34 10.19 7.61
N ARG A 139 3.59 9.33 8.60
CA ARG A 139 4.59 9.53 9.64
C ARG A 139 6.00 9.11 9.23
N ASP A 140 6.11 8.27 8.21
CA ASP A 140 7.35 7.68 7.75
C ASP A 140 7.88 8.37 6.49
N ARG A 141 9.19 8.25 6.24
CA ARG A 141 9.85 8.83 5.06
C ARG A 141 9.51 10.33 4.88
N ARG A 142 9.59 11.07 5.99
CA ARG A 142 9.38 12.52 6.04
C ARG A 142 10.71 13.26 6.03
N PRO A 143 10.83 14.40 5.33
CA PRO A 143 12.04 15.20 5.39
C PRO A 143 12.20 15.86 6.76
N ASP A 144 11.10 16.34 7.34
CA ASP A 144 11.04 17.00 8.64
C ASP A 144 9.75 16.58 9.36
N GLY A 145 9.79 16.43 10.69
CA GLY A 145 8.60 16.17 11.51
C GLY A 145 7.63 17.35 11.57
N TYR A 146 8.10 18.57 11.30
CA TYR A 146 7.31 19.80 11.33
C TYR A 146 6.20 19.81 10.27
N GLU A 147 6.38 19.09 9.15
CA GLU A 147 5.38 19.02 8.08
C GLU A 147 4.02 18.50 8.57
N LEU A 148 3.97 17.73 9.66
CA LEU A 148 2.75 17.11 10.18
C LEU A 148 1.95 18.02 11.12
N LYS A 149 2.43 19.23 11.44
CA LYS A 149 1.78 20.15 12.38
C LYS A 149 0.46 20.69 11.85
N SER A 150 0.40 21.06 10.58
CA SER A 150 -0.82 21.53 9.92
C SER A 150 -0.74 21.38 8.41
N PRO A 151 -1.87 21.45 7.66
CA PRO A 151 -1.83 21.49 6.20
C PRO A 151 -1.02 22.65 5.62
N ALA A 152 -0.90 23.77 6.36
CA ALA A 152 -0.09 24.92 5.96
C ALA A 152 1.41 24.64 6.17
N GLU A 153 1.77 24.00 7.29
CA GLU A 153 3.17 23.57 7.52
C GLU A 153 3.60 22.51 6.51
N TYR A 154 2.72 21.57 6.19
CA TYR A 154 3.00 20.58 5.14
C TYR A 154 3.29 21.25 3.80
N LEU A 155 2.60 22.36 3.50
CA LEU A 155 2.79 23.13 2.26
C LEU A 155 4.13 23.85 2.27
N ALA A 156 4.42 24.58 3.35
CA ALA A 156 5.65 25.35 3.49
C ALA A 156 6.88 24.42 3.49
N VAL A 157 6.89 23.37 4.31
CA VAL A 157 7.99 22.40 4.35
C VAL A 157 8.21 21.76 2.98
N ASN A 158 7.15 21.29 2.31
CA ASN A 158 7.35 20.66 1.00
C ASN A 158 7.69 21.66 -0.11
N ALA A 159 7.32 22.94 0.02
CA ALA A 159 7.75 24.01 -0.90
C ALA A 159 9.27 24.26 -0.78
N GLU A 160 9.84 24.19 0.42
CA GLU A 160 11.30 24.26 0.61
C GLU A 160 12.01 23.22 -0.25
N HIS A 161 11.57 21.96 -0.14
CA HIS A 161 12.16 20.88 -0.92
C HIS A 161 11.85 20.99 -2.41
N PHE A 162 10.63 21.38 -2.79
CA PHE A 162 10.29 21.59 -4.21
C PHE A 162 11.21 22.61 -4.89
N VAL A 163 11.64 23.65 -4.17
CA VAL A 163 12.49 24.73 -4.69
C VAL A 163 13.99 24.42 -4.55
N LEU A 164 14.39 23.64 -3.55
CA LEU A 164 15.81 23.45 -3.18
C LEU A 164 16.35 22.04 -3.44
N ASP A 165 15.50 21.05 -3.68
CA ASP A 165 15.88 19.65 -3.90
C ASP A 165 15.57 19.21 -5.33
N ALA A 166 16.62 18.97 -6.12
CA ALA A 166 16.51 18.54 -7.51
C ALA A 166 15.76 17.20 -7.67
N ASP A 167 15.78 16.34 -6.64
CA ASP A 167 15.17 15.02 -6.69
C ASP A 167 13.75 15.01 -6.10
N PHE A 168 13.20 16.16 -5.70
CA PHE A 168 11.88 16.24 -5.04
C PHE A 168 10.78 15.58 -5.89
N ALA A 169 10.82 15.73 -7.22
CA ALA A 169 9.84 15.11 -8.10
C ALA A 169 9.91 13.58 -8.12
N CYS A 170 11.10 13.00 -7.90
CA CYS A 170 11.27 11.55 -7.80
C CYS A 170 10.90 11.03 -6.41
N ARG A 171 11.12 11.83 -5.37
CA ARG A 171 10.79 11.48 -3.98
C ARG A 171 9.30 11.61 -3.69
N ARG A 172 8.63 12.66 -4.18
CA ARG A 172 7.20 12.97 -3.94
C ARG A 172 6.49 13.39 -5.23
N PRO A 173 6.29 12.49 -6.20
CA PRO A 173 5.79 12.83 -7.55
C PRO A 173 4.43 13.53 -7.53
N ALA A 174 3.47 13.03 -6.75
CA ALA A 174 2.14 13.63 -6.66
C ALA A 174 2.15 15.05 -6.07
N LEU A 175 3.07 15.34 -5.13
CA LEU A 175 3.23 16.69 -4.61
C LEU A 175 3.93 17.59 -5.62
N ALA A 176 4.97 17.09 -6.30
CA ALA A 176 5.68 17.83 -7.33
C ALA A 176 4.79 18.23 -8.49
N GLN A 177 3.93 17.32 -8.96
CA GLN A 177 2.89 17.63 -9.96
C GLN A 177 1.92 18.72 -9.46
N TRP A 178 1.50 18.64 -8.19
CA TRP A 178 0.64 19.65 -7.60
C TRP A 178 1.35 21.01 -7.51
N PHE A 179 2.59 21.07 -7.03
CA PHE A 179 3.38 22.29 -6.98
C PHE A 179 3.62 22.86 -8.37
N GLN A 180 3.99 22.03 -9.35
CA GLN A 180 4.18 22.49 -10.73
C GLN A 180 2.91 23.12 -11.31
N ALA A 181 1.73 22.57 -10.99
CA ALA A 181 0.45 23.12 -11.46
C ALA A 181 0.07 24.46 -10.79
N HIS A 182 0.55 24.76 -9.58
CA HIS A 182 0.17 25.97 -8.84
C HIS A 182 1.28 27.02 -8.80
N PHE A 183 2.52 26.60 -8.60
CA PHE A 183 3.71 27.44 -8.49
C PHE A 183 4.40 27.59 -9.85
N GLY A 184 4.29 26.59 -10.74
CA GLY A 184 5.12 26.51 -11.94
C GLY A 184 6.43 25.76 -11.69
N THR A 185 7.33 25.79 -12.66
CA THR A 185 8.61 25.06 -12.59
C THR A 185 9.68 25.94 -11.92
N PRO A 186 10.42 25.44 -10.93
CA PRO A 186 11.57 26.14 -10.37
C PRO A 186 12.60 26.46 -11.49
N PRO A 187 13.00 27.72 -11.68
CA PRO A 187 13.81 28.14 -12.83
C PRO A 187 15.25 27.61 -12.79
N SER A 188 15.74 27.29 -11.60
CA SER A 188 17.17 27.03 -11.35
C SER A 188 17.51 25.57 -11.05
N LEU A 189 16.51 24.68 -10.99
CA LEU A 189 16.74 23.26 -10.74
C LEU A 189 16.90 22.49 -12.05
N PRO A 190 17.85 21.52 -12.11
CA PRO A 190 17.95 20.64 -13.26
C PRO A 190 16.68 19.76 -13.38
N ARG A 191 16.38 19.29 -14.59
CA ARG A 191 15.30 18.32 -14.78
C ARG A 191 15.69 17.00 -14.10
N PRO A 192 14.86 16.48 -13.18
CA PRO A 192 15.16 15.23 -12.50
C PRO A 192 15.11 14.04 -13.46
N GLN A 193 15.97 13.05 -13.20
CA GLN A 193 15.98 11.77 -13.90
C GLN A 193 15.35 10.70 -12.99
N CYS A 194 14.02 10.66 -12.94
CA CYS A 194 13.31 9.71 -12.09
C CYS A 194 13.28 8.31 -12.71
N ALA A 195 13.35 7.29 -11.85
CA ALA A 195 13.07 5.92 -12.25
C ALA A 195 11.64 5.81 -12.82
N THR A 196 11.47 5.01 -13.87
CA THR A 196 10.15 4.77 -14.48
C THR A 196 9.34 3.74 -13.70
N THR A 197 9.99 2.98 -12.82
CA THR A 197 9.37 1.95 -11.97
C THR A 197 9.14 2.45 -10.55
N LEU A 198 8.11 1.92 -9.92
CA LEU A 198 7.75 2.19 -8.53
C LEU A 198 8.23 1.03 -7.64
N PRO A 199 9.12 1.27 -6.66
CA PRO A 199 9.55 0.25 -5.74
C PRO A 199 8.42 -0.09 -4.76
N LEU A 200 8.05 -1.35 -4.65
CA LEU A 200 7.05 -1.85 -3.69
C LEU A 200 7.59 -3.12 -3.03
N LEU A 201 7.55 -3.19 -1.70
CA LEU A 201 7.85 -4.43 -1.00
C LEU A 201 6.62 -5.34 -1.07
N GLN A 202 6.80 -6.55 -1.60
CA GLN A 202 5.75 -7.56 -1.73
C GLN A 202 6.07 -8.79 -0.89
N ALA A 203 5.01 -9.45 -0.41
CA ALA A 203 5.14 -10.82 0.10
C ALA A 203 5.23 -11.79 -1.07
N GLU A 204 6.01 -12.85 -0.91
CA GLU A 204 6.11 -13.94 -1.87
C GLU A 204 5.14 -15.09 -1.52
N ALA A 205 5.03 -16.08 -2.41
CA ALA A 205 4.18 -17.24 -2.18
C ALA A 205 4.65 -18.10 -0.99
N GLU A 206 5.95 -18.09 -0.69
CA GLU A 206 6.52 -18.80 0.44
C GLU A 206 6.40 -17.98 1.75
N GLU A 207 5.98 -18.65 2.84
CA GLU A 207 5.76 -17.99 4.13
C GLU A 207 7.07 -17.43 4.68
N GLY A 208 7.09 -16.12 4.94
CA GLY A 208 8.28 -15.40 5.41
C GLY A 208 9.16 -14.83 4.31
N ALA A 209 8.92 -15.17 3.04
CA ALA A 209 9.66 -14.59 1.91
C ALA A 209 9.05 -13.26 1.46
N ALA A 210 9.92 -12.31 1.11
CA ALA A 210 9.58 -11.00 0.58
C ALA A 210 10.57 -10.58 -0.52
N SER A 211 10.14 -9.68 -1.40
CA SER A 211 11.01 -9.11 -2.43
C SER A 211 10.66 -7.66 -2.74
N LEU A 212 11.61 -6.92 -3.32
CA LEU A 212 11.39 -5.57 -3.82
C LEU A 212 10.89 -5.63 -5.26
N LEU A 213 9.58 -5.45 -5.45
CA LEU A 213 8.94 -5.35 -6.75
C LEU A 213 9.26 -3.99 -7.40
N GLN A 214 9.80 -4.02 -8.62
CA GLN A 214 9.90 -2.86 -9.50
C GLN A 214 8.65 -2.80 -10.38
N LEU A 215 7.59 -2.13 -9.90
CA LEU A 215 6.34 -2.04 -10.63
C LEU A 215 6.45 -1.01 -11.75
N ASP A 216 6.38 -1.45 -13.00
CA ASP A 216 6.27 -0.58 -14.17
C ASP A 216 4.79 -0.16 -14.40
N PRO A 217 4.43 1.12 -14.23
CA PRO A 217 3.08 1.61 -14.50
C PRO A 217 2.60 1.39 -15.94
N ALA A 218 3.52 1.34 -16.92
CA ALA A 218 3.17 1.16 -18.33
C ALA A 218 2.58 -0.24 -18.61
N ARG A 219 2.99 -1.24 -17.83
CA ARG A 219 2.51 -2.64 -17.91
C ARG A 219 1.17 -2.89 -17.22
N VAL A 220 0.72 -2.00 -16.33
CA VAL A 220 -0.58 -2.13 -15.68
C VAL A 220 -1.66 -1.81 -16.71
N TYR A 221 -2.42 -2.79 -17.17
CA TYR A 221 -3.52 -2.64 -18.12
C TYR A 221 -4.73 -1.97 -17.48
N ALA A 222 -5.17 -2.48 -16.34
CA ALA A 222 -6.36 -2.04 -15.63
C ALA A 222 -6.19 -2.18 -14.12
N VAL A 223 -7.04 -1.48 -13.37
CA VAL A 223 -7.21 -1.68 -11.93
C VAL A 223 -8.65 -2.13 -11.68
N ASP A 224 -8.81 -3.26 -11.00
CA ASP A 224 -10.12 -3.78 -10.65
C ASP A 224 -10.39 -3.54 -9.16
N TYR A 225 -11.64 -3.23 -8.83
CA TYR A 225 -12.15 -3.37 -7.47
C TYR A 225 -12.34 -4.85 -7.15
N LEU A 226 -11.45 -5.41 -6.34
CA LEU A 226 -11.49 -6.81 -5.95
C LEU A 226 -12.29 -6.95 -4.65
N PHE A 227 -13.40 -7.67 -4.73
CA PHE A 227 -14.37 -7.80 -3.65
C PHE A 227 -14.56 -9.26 -3.24
N ALA A 228 -14.21 -9.58 -1.99
CA ALA A 228 -14.55 -10.87 -1.39
C ALA A 228 -15.99 -10.83 -0.87
N GLU A 229 -16.84 -11.71 -1.40
CA GLU A 229 -18.26 -11.78 -1.07
C GLU A 229 -18.47 -12.09 0.41
N GLY A 230 -19.54 -11.61 1.04
CA GLY A 230 -19.75 -11.82 2.49
C GLY A 230 -19.93 -13.31 2.86
N SER A 231 -19.50 -13.70 4.06
CA SER A 231 -19.75 -15.05 4.60
C SER A 231 -20.74 -15.05 5.77
N ALA A 232 -21.11 -16.24 6.25
CA ALA A 232 -21.98 -16.40 7.42
C ALA A 232 -21.33 -15.95 8.74
N GLN A 233 -20.01 -15.70 8.76
CA GLN A 233 -19.34 -15.22 9.98
C GLN A 233 -19.55 -13.72 10.21
N PRO A 234 -19.82 -13.26 11.45
CA PRO A 234 -20.20 -11.87 11.74
C PRO A 234 -19.23 -10.80 11.20
N MET A 235 -17.91 -11.02 11.34
CA MET A 235 -16.89 -10.07 10.89
C MET A 235 -16.70 -10.05 9.37
N SER A 236 -17.04 -11.15 8.68
CA SER A 236 -16.85 -11.34 7.24
C SER A 236 -18.15 -11.13 6.45
N ARG A 237 -19.27 -10.84 7.12
CA ARG A 237 -20.60 -10.66 6.53
C ARG A 237 -20.69 -9.48 5.54
N TRP A 238 -19.86 -8.47 5.75
CA TRP A 238 -19.85 -7.24 4.95
C TRP A 238 -18.94 -7.31 3.72
N GLY A 239 -18.19 -8.40 3.57
CA GLY A 239 -17.19 -8.58 2.52
C GLY A 239 -15.82 -8.02 2.89
N HIS A 240 -14.85 -8.13 1.99
CA HIS A 240 -13.53 -7.47 2.09
C HIS A 240 -13.23 -6.76 0.77
N SER A 241 -12.69 -5.54 0.84
CA SER A 241 -12.36 -4.72 -0.33
C SER A 241 -10.85 -4.59 -0.52
N MET A 242 -10.42 -4.77 -1.75
CA MET A 242 -9.04 -4.67 -2.21
C MET A 242 -9.03 -4.05 -3.61
N LEU A 243 -7.84 -3.75 -4.14
CA LEU A 243 -7.66 -3.42 -5.56
C LEU A 243 -6.76 -4.48 -6.20
N ARG A 244 -7.13 -4.98 -7.38
CA ARG A 244 -6.26 -5.83 -8.21
C ARG A 244 -5.63 -4.98 -9.30
N LEU A 245 -4.31 -5.06 -9.39
CA LEU A 245 -3.53 -4.57 -10.53
C LEU A 245 -3.49 -5.66 -11.59
N VAL A 246 -4.12 -5.40 -12.75
CA VAL A 246 -4.04 -6.26 -13.93
C VAL A 246 -2.78 -5.88 -14.70
N ILE A 247 -1.75 -6.71 -14.59
CA ILE A 247 -0.38 -6.45 -15.05
C ILE A 247 -0.08 -7.41 -16.20
N CYS A 248 0.26 -6.86 -17.35
CA CYS A 248 0.69 -7.65 -18.50
C CYS A 248 2.03 -8.33 -18.20
N ARG A 249 2.20 -9.59 -18.62
CA ARG A 249 3.49 -10.27 -18.59
C ARG A 249 4.55 -9.48 -19.39
N PRO A 250 5.85 -9.59 -19.07
CA PRO A 250 6.90 -8.92 -19.82
C PRO A 250 6.81 -9.24 -21.33
N GLY A 251 7.01 -8.23 -22.18
CA GLY A 251 6.92 -8.37 -23.64
C GLY A 251 5.51 -8.46 -24.23
N ARG A 252 4.44 -8.57 -23.41
CA ARG A 252 3.06 -8.53 -23.91
C ARG A 252 2.60 -7.10 -24.14
N ALA A 253 2.01 -6.85 -25.31
CA ALA A 253 1.32 -5.60 -25.60
C ALA A 253 0.14 -5.40 -24.64
N ARG A 254 -0.02 -4.18 -24.13
CA ARG A 254 -1.08 -3.87 -23.16
C ARG A 254 -2.46 -4.00 -23.80
N GLY A 255 -3.31 -4.86 -23.24
CA GLY A 255 -4.66 -5.10 -23.72
C GLY A 255 -5.46 -6.08 -22.85
N PRO A 256 -6.70 -6.43 -23.26
CA PRO A 256 -7.59 -7.32 -22.51
C PRO A 256 -6.96 -8.66 -22.11
N ASP A 257 -6.11 -9.22 -22.97
CA ASP A 257 -5.44 -10.51 -22.75
C ASP A 257 -4.53 -10.52 -21.52
N CYS A 258 -4.08 -9.34 -21.05
CA CYS A 258 -3.31 -9.24 -19.82
C CYS A 258 -4.09 -9.80 -18.61
N ARG A 259 -5.42 -9.87 -18.67
CA ARG A 259 -6.25 -10.49 -17.62
C ARG A 259 -5.95 -11.96 -17.37
N LEU A 260 -5.36 -12.66 -18.34
CA LEU A 260 -4.99 -14.07 -18.23
C LEU A 260 -3.57 -14.25 -17.67
N ASP A 261 -2.78 -13.19 -17.55
CA ASP A 261 -1.43 -13.21 -16.98
C ASP A 261 -1.46 -13.21 -15.43
N LEU A 262 -2.25 -14.10 -14.83
CA LEU A 262 -2.59 -14.10 -13.40
C LEU A 262 -1.39 -14.07 -12.44
N GLU A 263 -0.28 -14.69 -12.85
CA GLU A 263 0.99 -14.73 -12.10
C GLU A 263 1.58 -13.34 -11.82
N TYR A 264 1.40 -12.40 -12.76
CA TYR A 264 1.96 -11.05 -12.65
C TYR A 264 1.04 -10.10 -11.89
N HIS A 265 -0.20 -10.48 -11.65
CA HIS A 265 -1.17 -9.62 -10.97
C HIS A 265 -0.83 -9.44 -9.51
N ARG A 266 -1.11 -8.24 -9.00
CA ARG A 266 -0.91 -7.88 -7.61
C ARG A 266 -2.19 -7.37 -6.98
N VAL A 267 -2.37 -7.64 -5.70
CA VAL A 267 -3.50 -7.19 -4.91
C VAL A 267 -3.00 -6.21 -3.87
N LEU A 268 -3.56 -5.01 -3.93
CA LEU A 268 -3.40 -3.95 -2.95
C LEU A 268 -4.46 -4.16 -1.87
N SER A 269 -4.05 -4.48 -0.65
CA SER A 269 -4.97 -4.81 0.44
C SER A 269 -4.57 -4.08 1.72
N PHE A 270 -5.52 -3.36 2.32
CA PHE A 270 -5.38 -2.90 3.70
C PHE A 270 -5.91 -4.00 4.63
N ARG A 271 -5.05 -4.49 5.53
CA ARG A 271 -5.38 -5.54 6.50
C ARG A 271 -4.98 -5.07 7.90
N ALA A 272 -5.70 -5.51 8.92
CA ALA A 272 -5.25 -5.38 10.30
C ALA A 272 -4.05 -6.30 10.47
N PHE A 273 -2.83 -5.74 10.55
CA PHE A 273 -1.66 -6.53 10.90
C PHE A 273 -1.60 -6.73 12.41
N VAL A 274 -1.13 -7.89 12.84
CA VAL A 274 -0.87 -8.17 14.25
C VAL A 274 0.59 -8.56 14.40
N GLY A 275 1.37 -7.75 15.12
CA GLY A 275 2.66 -8.16 15.70
C GLY A 275 2.49 -9.07 16.93
N ASP A 276 1.30 -9.60 17.17
CA ASP A 276 0.95 -10.49 18.28
C ASP A 276 0.29 -11.77 17.76
N VAL A 277 0.24 -12.78 18.62
CA VAL A 277 -0.44 -14.06 18.37
C VAL A 277 -1.98 -13.88 18.23
N GLN A 278 -2.55 -12.72 18.56
CA GLN A 278 -4.01 -12.47 18.53
C GLN A 278 -4.45 -11.14 17.90
N ILE A 279 -5.36 -11.24 16.93
CA ILE A 279 -6.35 -10.19 16.64
C ILE A 279 -7.35 -10.14 17.81
N SER A 280 -7.26 -9.11 18.64
CA SER A 280 -8.17 -8.74 19.71
C SER A 280 -9.29 -7.89 19.14
N ASN A 281 -10.53 -8.33 19.35
CA ASN A 281 -11.72 -7.58 18.94
C ASN A 281 -11.77 -6.20 19.62
N TRP A 282 -11.31 -6.10 20.87
CA TRP A 282 -11.23 -4.84 21.60
C TRP A 282 -10.21 -3.87 20.98
N ARG A 283 -9.00 -4.36 20.66
CA ARG A 283 -7.98 -3.53 19.97
C ARG A 283 -8.44 -3.11 18.58
N GLY A 284 -9.14 -3.97 17.84
CA GLY A 284 -9.73 -3.60 16.55
C GLY A 284 -10.90 -2.61 16.64
N LEU A 285 -11.55 -2.47 17.81
CA LEU A 285 -12.57 -1.45 18.07
C LEU A 285 -11.95 -0.12 18.54
N THR A 286 -10.81 -0.15 19.25
CA THR A 286 -10.11 1.05 19.75
C THR A 286 -9.01 1.57 18.83
N GLY A 287 -8.67 0.86 17.75
CA GLY A 287 -7.67 1.29 16.76
C GLY A 287 -6.24 0.84 17.07
N GLY A 288 -6.08 -0.22 17.86
CA GLY A 288 -4.78 -0.76 18.28
C GLY A 288 -4.05 -1.61 17.23
N TYR A 289 -4.49 -1.59 15.97
CA TYR A 289 -3.79 -2.24 14.85
C TYR A 289 -3.28 -1.21 13.85
N PRO A 290 -2.04 -1.34 13.35
CA PRO A 290 -1.59 -0.47 12.28
C PRO A 290 -2.37 -0.75 11.00
N SER A 291 -2.77 0.33 10.31
CA SER A 291 -3.39 0.30 8.99
C SER A 291 -2.31 0.54 7.96
N ARG A 292 -1.93 -0.50 7.22
CA ARG A 292 -0.85 -0.46 6.24
C ARG A 292 -1.27 -1.14 4.95
N LEU A 293 -0.64 -0.73 3.85
CA LEU A 293 -0.93 -1.22 2.52
C LEU A 293 -0.04 -2.41 2.17
N PHE A 294 -0.66 -3.57 1.97
CA PHE A 294 0.01 -4.80 1.54
C PHE A 294 -0.04 -4.95 0.03
N VAL A 295 1.04 -5.46 -0.54
CA VAL A 295 1.14 -5.90 -1.94
C VAL A 295 1.29 -7.42 -1.95
N LEU A 296 0.27 -8.11 -2.45
CA LEU A 296 0.18 -9.58 -2.43
C LEU A 296 0.05 -10.14 -3.85
N PRO A 297 0.61 -11.32 -4.15
CA PRO A 297 0.30 -12.06 -5.37
C PRO A 297 -1.19 -12.37 -5.47
N LEU A 298 -1.79 -12.23 -6.65
CA LEU A 298 -3.22 -12.51 -6.85
C LEU A 298 -3.58 -13.95 -6.47
N GLN A 299 -2.74 -14.93 -6.85
CA GLN A 299 -3.01 -16.34 -6.59
C GLN A 299 -3.15 -16.63 -5.10
N GLN A 300 -2.34 -15.99 -4.26
CA GLN A 300 -2.42 -16.14 -2.80
C GLN A 300 -3.79 -15.67 -2.27
N VAL A 301 -4.27 -14.51 -2.74
CA VAL A 301 -5.58 -13.95 -2.35
C VAL A 301 -6.73 -14.81 -2.87
N VAL A 302 -6.63 -15.31 -4.11
CA VAL A 302 -7.61 -16.23 -4.68
C VAL A 302 -7.71 -17.50 -3.85
N ASP A 303 -6.58 -18.14 -3.53
CA ASP A 303 -6.56 -19.35 -2.72
C ASP A 303 -7.10 -19.13 -1.30
N GLU A 304 -6.73 -18.03 -0.65
CA GLU A 304 -7.22 -17.63 0.67
C GLU A 304 -8.76 -17.54 0.69
N TYR A 305 -9.36 -16.77 -0.22
CA TYR A 305 -10.81 -16.59 -0.17
C TYR A 305 -11.60 -17.76 -0.76
N THR A 306 -11.18 -18.30 -1.90
CA THR A 306 -11.99 -19.30 -2.64
C THR A 306 -11.86 -20.70 -2.06
N LYS A 307 -10.67 -21.08 -1.56
CA LYS A 307 -10.40 -22.45 -1.08
C LYS A 307 -10.37 -22.55 0.44
N VAL A 308 -9.90 -21.51 1.15
CA VAL A 308 -9.80 -21.53 2.62
C VAL A 308 -11.05 -20.96 3.26
N GLU A 309 -11.47 -19.74 2.90
CA GLU A 309 -12.70 -19.14 3.43
C GLU A 309 -13.98 -19.61 2.71
N LEU A 310 -13.85 -20.26 1.55
CA LEU A 310 -14.93 -20.76 0.71
C LEU A 310 -15.93 -19.65 0.28
N ARG A 311 -15.39 -18.51 -0.13
CA ARG A 311 -16.11 -17.32 -0.60
C ARG A 311 -15.73 -16.99 -2.04
N GLY A 312 -16.69 -16.51 -2.83
CA GLY A 312 -16.40 -15.99 -4.17
C GLY A 312 -15.64 -14.66 -4.13
N LEU A 313 -14.81 -14.43 -5.15
CA LEU A 313 -14.16 -13.14 -5.38
C LEU A 313 -14.64 -12.53 -6.70
N GLN A 314 -15.07 -11.27 -6.64
CA GLN A 314 -15.46 -10.48 -7.80
C GLN A 314 -14.33 -9.52 -8.15
N SER A 315 -13.84 -9.55 -9.38
CA SER A 315 -12.82 -8.64 -9.92
C SER A 315 -13.51 -7.70 -10.90
N LEU A 316 -13.88 -6.50 -10.43
CA LEU A 316 -14.74 -5.58 -11.15
C LEU A 316 -13.92 -4.41 -11.73
N PRO A 317 -13.84 -4.22 -13.05
CA PRO A 317 -13.02 -3.18 -13.65
C PRO A 317 -13.41 -1.79 -13.17
N LEU A 318 -12.40 -0.99 -12.81
CA LEU A 318 -12.55 0.45 -12.67
C LEU A 318 -12.30 1.11 -14.02
N GLN A 319 -13.25 1.91 -14.48
CA GLN A 319 -13.17 2.73 -15.69
C GLN A 319 -12.25 3.93 -15.41
N LEU A 320 -10.94 3.67 -15.42
CA LEU A 320 -9.89 4.66 -15.18
C LEU A 320 -9.13 4.97 -16.46
N GLN A 321 -8.76 6.24 -16.64
CA GLN A 321 -7.86 6.66 -17.72
C GLN A 321 -6.41 6.26 -17.41
N ARG A 322 -5.53 6.36 -18.41
CA ARG A 322 -4.13 5.91 -18.29
C ARG A 322 -3.33 6.71 -17.27
N ASP A 323 -3.49 8.03 -17.31
CA ASP A 323 -2.95 8.98 -16.34
C ASP A 323 -3.54 8.76 -14.94
N GLU A 324 -4.83 8.45 -14.84
CA GLU A 324 -5.46 8.09 -13.55
C GLU A 324 -4.88 6.80 -12.96
N ILE A 325 -4.59 5.80 -13.79
CA ILE A 325 -3.89 4.57 -13.34
C ILE A 325 -2.48 4.94 -12.85
N ALA A 326 -1.72 5.72 -13.62
CA ALA A 326 -0.37 6.12 -13.23
C ALA A 326 -0.37 6.89 -11.90
N SER A 327 -1.25 7.88 -11.75
CA SER A 327 -1.39 8.68 -10.51
C SER A 327 -1.84 7.82 -9.31
N LEU A 328 -2.72 6.85 -9.54
CA LEU A 328 -3.12 5.89 -8.50
C LEU A 328 -1.95 5.01 -8.06
N LEU A 329 -1.09 4.57 -8.99
CA LEU A 329 0.08 3.75 -8.69
C LEU A 329 1.16 4.55 -7.95
N GLU A 330 1.42 5.80 -8.35
CA GLU A 330 2.30 6.71 -7.61
C GLU A 330 1.80 6.94 -6.17
N ARG A 331 0.49 7.17 -6.01
CA ARG A 331 -0.11 7.29 -4.68
C ARG A 331 -0.03 5.99 -3.89
N THR A 332 -0.16 4.84 -4.55
CA THR A 332 0.01 3.52 -3.94
C THR A 332 1.42 3.37 -3.37
N ALA A 333 2.45 3.73 -4.14
CA ALA A 333 3.83 3.70 -3.67
C ALA A 333 4.05 4.64 -2.48
N GLN A 334 3.53 5.87 -2.54
CA GLN A 334 3.62 6.81 -1.42
C GLN A 334 2.96 6.25 -0.14
N VAL A 335 1.74 5.71 -0.25
CA VAL A 335 1.05 5.12 0.90
C VAL A 335 1.83 3.92 1.44
N HIS A 336 2.36 3.07 0.56
CA HIS A 336 3.13 1.90 0.97
C HIS A 336 4.40 2.26 1.76
N TRP A 337 5.10 3.33 1.38
CA TRP A 337 6.35 3.76 2.02
C TRP A 337 6.18 4.70 3.22
N SER A 338 5.12 5.50 3.26
CA SER A 338 5.03 6.61 4.23
C SER A 338 3.87 6.51 5.22
N TYR A 339 2.86 5.69 4.95
CA TYR A 339 1.62 5.65 5.74
C TYR A 339 1.68 4.61 6.87
N ASP A 340 1.50 5.07 8.11
CA ASP A 340 1.34 4.21 9.29
C ASP A 340 0.10 4.67 10.09
N GLY A 341 -1.08 4.29 9.60
CA GLY A 341 -2.36 4.67 10.18
C GLY A 341 -2.85 3.74 11.28
N ARG A 342 -4.03 4.04 11.83
CA ARG A 342 -4.71 3.17 12.80
C ARG A 342 -5.93 2.49 12.18
N TYR A 343 -5.96 1.16 12.22
CA TYR A 343 -7.00 0.32 11.66
C TYR A 343 -8.11 0.05 12.69
N TYR A 344 -9.35 0.31 12.30
CA TYR A 344 -10.54 0.07 13.11
C TYR A 344 -11.53 -0.78 12.32
N PHE A 345 -12.15 -1.79 12.92
CA PHE A 345 -13.09 -2.67 12.22
C PHE A 345 -14.35 -1.94 11.71
N VAL A 346 -14.82 -0.94 12.45
CA VAL A 346 -16.09 -0.24 12.17
C VAL A 346 -15.87 1.05 11.38
N SER A 347 -14.73 1.71 11.55
CA SER A 347 -14.41 3.01 10.93
C SER A 347 -13.30 2.89 9.90
N ASN A 348 -12.05 3.14 10.28
CA ASN A 348 -10.88 3.12 9.39
C ASN A 348 -10.49 1.67 9.02
N ASN A 349 -11.33 1.02 8.22
CA ASN A 349 -11.16 -0.35 7.75
C ASN A 349 -10.73 -0.41 6.28
N CYS A 350 -10.63 -1.61 5.73
CA CYS A 350 -10.24 -1.87 4.35
C CYS A 350 -11.04 -1.06 3.31
N ALA A 351 -12.33 -0.80 3.54
CA ALA A 351 -13.16 -0.01 2.62
C ALA A 351 -12.82 1.48 2.69
N VAL A 352 -12.65 2.01 3.91
CA VAL A 352 -12.29 3.42 4.10
C VAL A 352 -10.90 3.71 3.55
N GLU A 353 -9.92 2.84 3.80
CA GLU A 353 -8.55 3.01 3.30
C GLU A 353 -8.48 2.85 1.78
N THR A 354 -9.19 1.88 1.21
CA THR A 354 -9.30 1.76 -0.26
C THR A 354 -9.95 3.01 -0.86
N ALA A 355 -11.01 3.55 -0.24
CA ALA A 355 -11.64 4.78 -0.69
C ALA A 355 -10.70 5.99 -0.58
N LYS A 356 -9.91 6.11 0.50
CA LYS A 356 -8.89 7.16 0.66
C LYS A 356 -7.82 7.09 -0.42
N LEU A 357 -7.32 5.88 -0.70
CA LEU A 357 -6.35 5.64 -1.77
C LEU A 357 -6.91 6.06 -3.13
N LEU A 358 -8.12 5.62 -3.49
CA LEU A 358 -8.79 6.02 -4.74
C LEU A 358 -9.07 7.53 -4.84
N GLN A 359 -9.51 8.17 -3.74
CA GLN A 359 -9.77 9.62 -3.73
C GLN A 359 -8.50 10.45 -3.93
N ALA A 360 -7.39 10.02 -3.33
CA ALA A 360 -6.12 10.70 -3.45
C ALA A 360 -5.41 10.40 -4.78
N GLY A 361 -5.50 9.16 -5.27
CA GLY A 361 -4.88 8.71 -6.53
C GLY A 361 -5.67 9.06 -7.79
N VAL A 362 -6.99 9.29 -7.69
CA VAL A 362 -7.85 9.62 -8.83
C VAL A 362 -8.65 10.89 -8.52
N PRO A 363 -8.17 12.08 -8.95
CA PRO A 363 -8.72 13.38 -8.53
C PRO A 363 -10.24 13.54 -8.70
N ARG A 364 -10.82 13.07 -9.81
CA ARG A 364 -12.29 13.17 -10.03
C ARG A 364 -13.09 12.39 -8.98
N LEU A 365 -12.56 11.27 -8.50
CA LEU A 365 -13.21 10.46 -7.46
C LEU A 365 -13.13 11.15 -6.09
N GLY A 366 -12.03 11.86 -5.83
CA GLY A 366 -11.88 12.73 -4.66
C GLY A 366 -12.94 13.83 -4.59
N GLN A 367 -13.20 14.50 -5.73
CA GLN A 367 -14.23 15.53 -5.83
C GLN A 367 -15.64 14.96 -5.62
N ALA A 368 -15.95 13.82 -6.24
CA ALA A 368 -17.23 13.14 -6.08
C ALA A 368 -17.46 12.57 -4.66
N GLY A 369 -16.39 12.25 -3.93
CA GLY A 369 -16.43 11.66 -2.59
C GLY A 369 -16.75 10.17 -2.60
N LEU A 370 -15.84 9.37 -2.07
CA LEU A 370 -15.94 7.90 -2.00
C LEU A 370 -16.05 7.33 -0.58
N ALA A 371 -15.96 8.16 0.46
CA ALA A 371 -15.86 7.68 1.84
C ALA A 371 -17.10 6.85 2.24
N GLN A 372 -16.91 5.54 2.42
CA GLN A 372 -17.93 4.56 2.78
C GLN A 372 -17.34 3.59 3.81
N LEU A 373 -18.13 3.21 4.82
CA LEU A 373 -17.66 2.34 5.91
C LEU A 373 -17.60 0.86 5.58
N THR A 374 -18.28 0.41 4.53
CA THR A 374 -18.35 -1.03 4.22
C THR A 374 -17.88 -1.31 2.81
N PRO A 375 -17.24 -2.47 2.56
CA PRO A 375 -16.87 -2.89 1.20
C PRO A 375 -18.05 -2.85 0.22
N ARG A 376 -19.20 -3.41 0.59
CA ARG A 376 -20.43 -3.32 -0.23
C ARG A 376 -20.90 -1.87 -0.44
N GLY A 377 -20.75 -1.00 0.55
CA GLY A 377 -21.06 0.43 0.43
C GLY A 377 -20.17 1.13 -0.59
N LEU A 378 -18.87 0.90 -0.53
CA LEU A 378 -17.89 1.42 -1.49
C LEU A 378 -18.19 0.92 -2.91
N LYS A 379 -18.41 -0.39 -3.09
CA LYS A 379 -18.83 -0.98 -4.37
C LYS A 379 -20.04 -0.25 -4.96
N ARG A 380 -21.12 -0.08 -4.17
CA ARG A 380 -22.33 0.63 -4.61
C ARG A 380 -22.08 2.10 -4.93
N ARG A 381 -21.15 2.77 -4.23
CA ARG A 381 -20.79 4.15 -4.54
C ARG A 381 -20.05 4.24 -5.86
N LEU A 382 -19.06 3.38 -6.11
CA LEU A 382 -18.32 3.33 -7.37
C LEU A 382 -19.24 3.03 -8.57
N ALA A 383 -20.20 2.11 -8.40
CA ALA A 383 -21.23 1.83 -9.40
C ALA A 383 -22.13 3.04 -9.71
N ARG A 384 -22.60 3.76 -8.67
CA ARG A 384 -23.42 4.97 -8.84
C ARG A 384 -22.66 6.10 -9.53
N LEU A 385 -21.35 6.16 -9.39
CA LEU A 385 -20.48 7.10 -10.10
C LEU A 385 -20.15 6.62 -11.52
N GLN A 386 -20.70 5.49 -11.97
CA GLN A 386 -20.45 4.87 -13.27
C GLN A 386 -18.96 4.56 -13.54
N VAL A 387 -18.20 4.32 -12.48
CA VAL A 387 -16.76 3.99 -12.57
C VAL A 387 -16.52 2.50 -12.43
N LEU A 388 -17.50 1.73 -11.99
CA LEU A 388 -17.38 0.30 -11.77
C LEU A 388 -18.19 -0.47 -12.82
N ASP A 389 -17.51 -1.25 -13.64
CA ASP A 389 -18.18 -2.14 -14.59
C ASP A 389 -18.66 -3.41 -13.87
N GLN A 390 -19.98 -3.56 -13.75
CA GLN A 390 -20.63 -4.73 -13.18
C GLN A 390 -21.21 -5.67 -14.24
N GLN A 391 -21.28 -5.25 -15.51
CA GLN A 391 -21.84 -6.05 -16.59
C GLN A 391 -20.98 -7.26 -16.89
N VAL A 392 -19.68 -7.18 -16.60
CA VAL A 392 -18.74 -8.32 -16.65
C VAL A 392 -19.16 -9.52 -15.79
N LEU A 393 -20.10 -9.36 -14.86
CA LEU A 393 -20.64 -10.45 -14.04
C LEU A 393 -22.04 -10.92 -14.46
N ALA A 394 -22.59 -10.42 -15.57
CA ALA A 394 -23.92 -10.80 -16.05
C ALA A 394 -24.00 -12.31 -16.38
N ASP A 395 -22.96 -12.83 -17.03
CA ASP A 395 -22.73 -14.26 -17.24
C ASP A 395 -21.57 -14.70 -16.32
N ARG A 396 -21.88 -15.56 -15.35
CA ARG A 396 -20.91 -16.01 -14.34
C ARG A 396 -19.86 -16.95 -14.91
N ASP A 397 -20.19 -17.76 -15.91
CA ASP A 397 -19.27 -18.73 -16.50
C ASP A 397 -18.28 -18.00 -17.40
N LEU A 398 -18.77 -17.06 -18.21
CA LEU A 398 -17.91 -16.17 -19.00
C LEU A 398 -17.03 -15.29 -18.09
N ALA A 399 -17.59 -14.75 -17.01
CA ALA A 399 -16.83 -13.98 -16.03
C ALA A 399 -15.70 -14.81 -15.41
N GLN A 400 -15.92 -16.09 -15.13
CA GLN A 400 -14.89 -16.97 -14.61
C GLN A 400 -13.80 -17.25 -15.66
N ALA A 401 -14.19 -17.58 -16.90
CA ALA A 401 -13.25 -17.83 -17.98
C ALA A 401 -12.34 -16.63 -18.29
N GLN A 402 -12.86 -15.41 -18.13
CA GLN A 402 -12.14 -14.16 -18.41
C GLN A 402 -11.44 -13.56 -17.17
N GLY A 403 -11.52 -14.22 -16.02
CA GLY A 403 -10.87 -13.78 -14.78
C GLY A 403 -11.53 -12.57 -14.10
N TYR A 404 -12.81 -12.32 -14.35
CA TYR A 404 -13.66 -11.36 -13.64
C TYR A 404 -14.31 -11.95 -12.38
N TYR A 405 -14.41 -13.27 -12.30
CA TYR A 405 -14.94 -13.97 -11.14
C TYR A 405 -14.09 -15.17 -10.77
N PHE A 406 -13.81 -15.34 -9.48
CA PHE A 406 -13.20 -16.55 -8.94
C PHE A 406 -14.22 -17.22 -8.03
N ALA A 407 -14.81 -18.33 -8.48
CA ALA A 407 -15.81 -19.03 -7.73
C ALA A 407 -15.26 -19.63 -6.43
N SER A 408 -16.12 -19.71 -5.42
CA SER A 408 -15.84 -20.50 -4.23
C SER A 408 -15.61 -21.95 -4.63
N ALA A 409 -14.58 -22.58 -4.06
CA ALA A 409 -14.31 -23.99 -4.32
C ALA A 409 -15.40 -24.92 -3.77
N ARG A 410 -16.38 -24.41 -3.00
CA ARG A 410 -17.48 -25.20 -2.42
C ARG A 410 -18.26 -25.99 -3.47
N ASP A 411 -18.71 -25.33 -4.53
CA ASP A 411 -19.57 -25.96 -5.53
C ASP A 411 -18.76 -26.94 -6.37
N HIS A 412 -17.53 -26.57 -6.70
CA HIS A 412 -16.57 -27.46 -7.35
C HIS A 412 -16.30 -28.73 -6.52
N TYR A 413 -16.06 -28.60 -5.21
CA TYR A 413 -15.88 -29.75 -4.34
C TYR A 413 -17.14 -30.62 -4.26
N GLN A 414 -18.34 -30.03 -4.31
CA GLN A 414 -19.59 -30.80 -4.37
C GLN A 414 -19.73 -31.58 -5.68
N GLN A 415 -19.30 -30.99 -6.81
CA GLN A 415 -19.27 -31.68 -8.11
C GLN A 415 -18.26 -32.84 -8.09
N LEU A 416 -17.04 -32.62 -7.60
CA LEU A 416 -16.01 -33.66 -7.46
C LEU A 416 -16.48 -34.80 -6.55
N PHE A 417 -17.17 -34.45 -5.45
CA PHE A 417 -17.79 -35.42 -4.57
C PHE A 417 -18.86 -36.24 -5.30
N GLY A 418 -19.72 -35.59 -6.10
CA GLY A 418 -20.75 -36.27 -6.88
C GLY A 418 -20.17 -37.27 -7.88
N VAL A 419 -19.07 -36.93 -8.57
CA VAL A 419 -18.37 -37.86 -9.47
C VAL A 419 -17.86 -39.09 -8.72
N ALA A 420 -17.19 -38.89 -7.58
CA ALA A 420 -16.70 -40.00 -6.77
C ALA A 420 -17.85 -40.84 -6.17
N ALA A 421 -18.92 -40.20 -5.69
CA ALA A 421 -20.08 -40.84 -5.08
C ALA A 421 -20.95 -41.62 -6.10
N ALA A 422 -20.89 -41.27 -7.38
CA ALA A 422 -21.58 -42.02 -8.43
C ALA A 422 -20.93 -43.38 -8.71
N GLN A 423 -19.62 -43.51 -8.45
CA GLN A 423 -18.86 -44.74 -8.66
C GLN A 423 -18.63 -45.53 -7.38
N LEU A 424 -18.49 -44.82 -6.25
CA LEU A 424 -18.13 -45.38 -4.96
C LEU A 424 -19.29 -45.18 -3.99
N ALA A 425 -19.58 -46.20 -3.17
CA ALA A 425 -20.58 -46.12 -2.11
C ALA A 425 -20.07 -45.29 -0.91
N LEU A 426 -19.73 -44.02 -1.15
CA LEU A 426 -19.10 -43.16 -0.16
C LEU A 426 -20.01 -43.01 1.09
N PRO A 427 -19.45 -43.08 2.31
CA PRO A 427 -20.19 -43.01 3.58
C PRO A 427 -20.62 -41.58 3.94
N ALA A 428 -21.02 -40.78 2.97
CA ALA A 428 -21.51 -39.41 3.14
C ALA A 428 -22.53 -39.06 2.06
N ARG A 429 -23.49 -38.17 2.39
CA ARG A 429 -24.49 -37.70 1.42
C ARG A 429 -24.01 -36.53 0.55
N ASP A 430 -23.12 -35.71 1.09
CA ASP A 430 -22.62 -34.51 0.44
C ASP A 430 -21.14 -34.26 0.83
N VAL A 431 -20.51 -33.31 0.16
CA VAL A 431 -19.09 -32.99 0.41
C VAL A 431 -18.86 -32.48 1.83
N ARG A 432 -19.86 -31.83 2.44
CA ARG A 432 -19.76 -31.35 3.82
C ARG A 432 -19.73 -32.50 4.81
N GLY A 433 -20.53 -33.55 4.59
CA GLY A 433 -20.49 -34.79 5.34
C GLY A 433 -19.15 -35.50 5.17
N TRP A 434 -18.69 -35.63 3.93
CA TRP A 434 -17.40 -36.24 3.60
C TRP A 434 -16.23 -35.57 4.32
N LEU A 435 -16.10 -34.24 4.21
CA LEU A 435 -15.04 -33.45 4.84
C LEU A 435 -15.15 -33.39 6.38
N LYS A 436 -16.24 -33.86 6.99
CA LYS A 436 -16.39 -33.97 8.45
C LYS A 436 -15.89 -35.30 8.98
N LEU A 437 -15.84 -36.35 8.16
CA LEU A 437 -15.32 -37.66 8.57
C LEU A 437 -13.86 -37.54 9.01
N PRO A 438 -13.37 -38.33 9.98
CA PRO A 438 -11.94 -38.48 10.23
C PRO A 438 -11.20 -39.04 9.01
N ALA A 439 -9.96 -38.63 8.81
CA ALA A 439 -9.16 -39.05 7.65
C ALA A 439 -9.01 -40.57 7.53
N ARG A 440 -8.89 -41.27 8.65
CA ARG A 440 -8.83 -42.74 8.69
C ARG A 440 -10.11 -43.42 8.21
N GLN A 441 -11.28 -42.78 8.37
CA GLN A 441 -12.55 -43.31 7.86
C GLN A 441 -12.73 -43.06 6.36
N ARG A 442 -12.08 -42.02 5.82
CA ARG A 442 -12.05 -41.76 4.37
C ARG A 442 -11.11 -42.71 3.64
N ALA A 443 -9.98 -43.05 4.27
CA ALA A 443 -8.88 -43.83 3.68
C ALA A 443 -9.29 -45.06 2.85
N PRO A 444 -10.22 -45.94 3.32
CA PRO A 444 -10.58 -47.14 2.57
C PRO A 444 -11.11 -46.87 1.15
N TRP A 445 -11.76 -45.73 0.95
CA TRP A 445 -12.44 -45.38 -0.30
C TRP A 445 -11.53 -44.68 -1.31
N LEU A 446 -10.41 -44.11 -0.86
CA LEU A 446 -9.58 -43.20 -1.66
C LEU A 446 -8.95 -43.86 -2.88
N LEU A 447 -8.65 -45.16 -2.79
CA LEU A 447 -7.92 -45.92 -3.82
C LEU A 447 -8.81 -46.87 -4.62
N GLN A 448 -10.14 -46.77 -4.49
CA GLN A 448 -11.10 -47.68 -5.13
C GLN A 448 -11.67 -47.11 -6.45
N GLY A 449 -11.46 -45.82 -6.73
CA GLY A 449 -12.01 -45.13 -7.90
C GLY A 449 -11.16 -45.31 -9.16
N ASP A 450 -11.77 -45.00 -10.30
CA ASP A 450 -11.02 -44.80 -11.55
C ASP A 450 -10.17 -43.52 -11.48
N LEU A 451 -9.41 -43.23 -12.54
CA LEU A 451 -8.54 -42.04 -12.59
C LEU A 451 -9.29 -40.74 -12.26
N ARG A 452 -10.53 -40.60 -12.74
CA ARG A 452 -11.33 -39.38 -12.56
C ARG A 452 -11.84 -39.27 -11.12
N ALA A 453 -12.38 -40.34 -10.56
CA ALA A 453 -12.85 -40.38 -9.17
C ALA A 453 -11.70 -40.21 -8.19
N SER A 454 -10.56 -40.88 -8.40
CA SER A 454 -9.36 -40.72 -7.57
C SER A 454 -8.78 -39.30 -7.66
N ALA A 455 -8.83 -38.64 -8.82
CA ALA A 455 -8.39 -37.26 -8.96
C ALA A 455 -9.32 -36.30 -8.19
N GLY A 456 -10.63 -36.55 -8.24
CA GLY A 456 -11.60 -35.81 -7.42
C GLY A 456 -11.37 -36.00 -5.93
N LEU A 457 -11.16 -37.25 -5.48
CA LEU A 457 -10.87 -37.57 -4.07
C LEU A 457 -9.55 -36.97 -3.58
N LEU A 458 -8.53 -36.86 -4.43
CA LEU A 458 -7.29 -36.13 -4.11
C LEU A 458 -7.57 -34.67 -3.77
N LEU A 459 -8.33 -33.96 -4.60
CA LEU A 459 -8.66 -32.55 -4.35
C LEU A 459 -9.54 -32.38 -3.10
N LEU A 460 -10.45 -33.32 -2.83
CA LEU A 460 -11.25 -33.33 -1.61
C LEU A 460 -10.40 -33.61 -0.37
N GLU A 461 -9.41 -34.50 -0.45
CA GLU A 461 -8.49 -34.77 0.66
C GLU A 461 -7.57 -33.57 0.93
N GLN A 462 -7.15 -32.84 -0.11
CA GLN A 462 -6.44 -31.56 0.05
C GLN A 462 -7.33 -30.50 0.72
N ALA A 463 -8.63 -30.45 0.39
CA ALA A 463 -9.58 -29.58 1.08
C ALA A 463 -9.75 -29.98 2.55
N ALA A 464 -9.74 -31.28 2.87
CA ALA A 464 -9.75 -31.77 4.24
C ALA A 464 -8.48 -31.37 5.01
N GLN A 465 -7.30 -31.42 4.35
CA GLN A 465 -6.03 -30.95 4.89
C GLN A 465 -6.09 -29.48 5.29
N ARG A 466 -6.49 -28.59 4.37
CA ARG A 466 -6.62 -27.14 4.64
C ARG A 466 -7.56 -26.87 5.82
N ARG A 467 -8.65 -27.62 5.95
CA ARG A 467 -9.59 -27.50 7.08
C ARG A 467 -8.99 -28.03 8.39
N ALA A 468 -8.20 -29.09 8.35
CA ALA A 468 -7.47 -29.59 9.51
C ALA A 468 -6.42 -28.57 9.98
N GLU A 469 -5.68 -27.97 9.07
CA GLU A 469 -4.70 -26.91 9.34
C GLU A 469 -5.33 -25.68 9.98
N LEU A 470 -6.49 -25.21 9.48
CA LEU A 470 -7.22 -24.10 10.12
C LEU A 470 -7.59 -24.42 11.58
N ARG A 471 -8.12 -25.62 11.84
CA ARG A 471 -8.44 -26.06 13.21
C ARG A 471 -7.19 -26.18 14.08
N ALA A 472 -6.09 -26.67 13.51
CA ALA A 472 -4.80 -26.77 14.18
C ALA A 472 -4.27 -25.38 14.57
N ARG A 473 -4.33 -24.40 13.65
CA ARG A 473 -3.97 -23.00 13.91
C ARG A 473 -4.82 -22.40 15.03
N ASP A 474 -6.13 -22.60 15.04
CA ASP A 474 -7.01 -22.10 16.10
C ASP A 474 -6.71 -22.70 17.49
N LEU A 475 -6.28 -23.96 17.54
CA LEU A 475 -5.85 -24.62 18.77
C LEU A 475 -4.48 -24.14 19.24
N LEU A 476 -3.50 -24.08 18.33
CA LEU A 476 -2.15 -23.59 18.61
C LEU A 476 -2.18 -22.15 19.07
N LYS A 477 -2.96 -21.29 18.40
CA LYS A 477 -3.19 -19.91 18.81
C LYS A 477 -3.65 -19.82 20.27
N ARG A 478 -4.66 -20.60 20.67
CA ARG A 478 -5.14 -20.61 22.06
C ARG A 478 -4.08 -21.09 23.04
N ARG A 479 -3.28 -22.10 22.68
CA ARG A 479 -2.19 -22.61 23.52
C ARG A 479 -1.04 -21.61 23.68
N LEU A 480 -0.58 -21.01 22.59
CA LEU A 480 0.49 -20.02 22.59
C LEU A 480 0.08 -18.75 23.37
N LEU A 481 -1.20 -18.37 23.31
CA LEU A 481 -1.73 -17.28 24.13
C LEU A 481 -1.77 -17.63 25.62
N ALA A 482 -2.11 -18.87 25.97
CA ALA A 482 -2.08 -19.32 27.36
C ALA A 482 -0.65 -19.51 27.91
N ALA A 483 0.32 -19.79 27.04
CA ALA A 483 1.73 -20.00 27.36
C ALA A 483 2.58 -18.85 26.81
N ALA A 484 2.32 -17.63 27.28
CA ALA A 484 2.96 -16.42 26.78
C ALA A 484 4.50 -16.47 26.87
N ASP A 485 5.06 -17.09 27.91
CA ASP A 485 6.52 -17.09 28.14
C ASP A 485 7.24 -18.31 27.57
N SER A 486 6.52 -19.19 26.86
CA SER A 486 7.14 -20.37 26.22
C SER A 486 8.12 -19.98 25.11
N ASP A 487 9.13 -20.82 24.88
CA ASP A 487 10.12 -20.65 23.80
C ASP A 487 9.46 -20.52 22.44
N GLN A 488 8.37 -21.25 22.20
CA GLN A 488 7.66 -21.21 20.93
C GLN A 488 6.87 -19.91 20.76
N THR A 489 6.28 -19.38 21.83
CA THR A 489 5.65 -18.06 21.78
C THR A 489 6.70 -16.98 21.56
N ARG A 490 7.88 -17.07 22.20
CA ARG A 490 9.00 -16.14 21.95
C ARG A 490 9.51 -16.24 20.51
N ALA A 491 9.69 -17.45 19.98
CA ALA A 491 10.10 -17.67 18.59
C ALA A 491 9.07 -17.14 17.60
N LEU A 492 7.77 -17.38 17.84
CA LEU A 492 6.68 -16.83 17.02
C LEU A 492 6.66 -15.30 17.08
N ARG A 493 6.80 -14.69 18.27
CA ARG A 493 6.90 -13.22 18.38
C ARG A 493 8.10 -12.68 17.62
N GLY A 494 9.28 -13.29 17.75
CA GLY A 494 10.46 -12.88 17.00
C GLY A 494 10.25 -12.94 15.49
N LEU A 495 9.62 -13.99 14.96
CA LEU A 495 9.27 -14.10 13.54
C LEU A 495 8.16 -13.12 13.13
N LEU A 496 7.20 -12.82 14.00
CA LEU A 496 6.17 -11.79 13.77
C LEU A 496 6.73 -10.37 13.79
N GLU A 497 7.71 -10.10 14.65
CA GLU A 497 8.42 -8.82 14.72
C GLU A 497 9.29 -8.62 13.48
N GLN A 498 10.09 -9.64 13.10
CA GLN A 498 10.86 -9.65 11.85
C GLN A 498 9.94 -9.48 10.64
N SER A 499 8.83 -10.21 10.58
CA SER A 499 7.87 -10.06 9.49
C SER A 499 7.11 -8.72 9.53
N GLY A 500 6.94 -8.13 10.71
CA GLY A 500 6.37 -6.81 10.92
C GLY A 500 7.23 -5.67 10.37
N GLN A 501 8.56 -5.87 10.25
CA GLN A 501 9.48 -4.92 9.60
C GLN A 501 9.18 -4.77 8.10
N TRP A 502 8.78 -5.86 7.43
CA TRP A 502 8.30 -5.78 6.04
C TRP A 502 7.05 -4.94 5.88
N LEU A 503 6.25 -4.87 6.94
CA LEU A 503 4.94 -4.24 6.86
C LEU A 503 5.00 -2.75 7.09
N ARG A 504 6.13 -2.25 7.61
CA ARG A 504 6.49 -0.83 7.60
C ARG A 504 7.77 -0.68 6.77
N PRO A 505 7.70 -0.76 5.43
CA PRO A 505 8.89 -0.82 4.57
C PRO A 505 9.94 0.26 4.87
N ALA A 506 9.50 1.45 5.30
CA ALA A 506 10.38 2.53 5.73
C ALA A 506 11.38 2.16 6.83
N SER A 507 11.05 1.23 7.74
CA SER A 507 11.98 0.83 8.80
C SER A 507 13.21 0.07 8.29
N LEU A 508 13.18 -0.41 7.03
CA LEU A 508 14.31 -1.07 6.39
C LEU A 508 15.33 -0.08 5.80
N LEU A 509 14.99 1.21 5.77
CA LEU A 509 15.80 2.31 5.23
C LEU A 509 16.20 3.27 6.35
N ALA A 510 16.81 2.73 7.41
CA ALA A 510 17.08 3.48 8.66
C ALA A 510 18.01 4.70 8.47
N ASP A 511 18.83 4.72 7.42
CA ASP A 511 19.93 5.68 7.24
C ASP A 511 19.64 6.79 6.20
N GLY A 512 18.49 7.45 6.33
CA GLY A 512 18.24 8.76 5.71
C GLY A 512 17.36 8.78 4.47
N GLY A 513 17.07 9.99 3.98
CA GLY A 513 16.18 10.27 2.85
C GLY A 513 14.70 10.45 3.25
N TYR A 514 13.89 10.88 2.29
CA TYR A 514 12.43 11.01 2.43
C TYR A 514 11.71 10.64 1.14
N GLY A 515 10.38 10.47 1.23
CA GLY A 515 9.55 10.06 0.10
C GLY A 515 9.84 8.63 -0.37
N LEU A 516 9.61 8.39 -1.66
CA LEU A 516 9.91 7.12 -2.31
C LEU A 516 11.42 6.84 -2.27
N PRO A 517 11.85 5.58 -2.06
CA PRO A 517 13.26 5.22 -2.11
C PRO A 517 13.85 5.50 -3.50
N GLN A 518 14.97 6.23 -3.54
CA GLN A 518 15.71 6.51 -4.77
C GLN A 518 16.63 5.33 -5.16
N ALA A 519 17.23 5.39 -6.35
CA ALA A 519 17.96 4.25 -6.91
C ALA A 519 19.12 3.77 -6.02
N ASP A 520 19.83 4.70 -5.40
CA ASP A 520 20.90 4.47 -4.42
C ASP A 520 20.38 3.81 -3.12
N GLU A 521 19.17 4.16 -2.68
CA GLU A 521 18.50 3.55 -1.52
C GLU A 521 17.95 2.15 -1.83
N GLN A 522 17.55 1.88 -3.08
CA GLN A 522 16.90 0.64 -3.48
C GLN A 522 17.86 -0.57 -3.54
N VAL A 523 19.13 -0.37 -3.89
CA VAL A 523 20.14 -1.44 -3.97
C VAL A 523 20.40 -2.10 -2.61
N PRO A 524 20.81 -1.37 -1.56
CA PRO A 524 21.03 -1.96 -0.23
C PRO A 524 19.72 -2.51 0.36
N LEU A 525 18.58 -1.86 0.08
CA LEU A 525 17.27 -2.36 0.46
C LEU A 525 16.98 -3.75 -0.13
N ALA A 526 17.17 -3.93 -1.44
CA ALA A 526 16.93 -5.23 -2.08
C ALA A 526 17.81 -6.34 -1.49
N GLN A 527 19.07 -6.02 -1.16
CA GLN A 527 19.99 -6.95 -0.50
C GLN A 527 19.54 -7.30 0.93
N ALA A 528 19.15 -6.30 1.72
CA ALA A 528 18.61 -6.51 3.06
C ALA A 528 17.34 -7.37 3.02
N VAL A 529 16.45 -7.10 2.06
CA VAL A 529 15.22 -7.86 1.84
C VAL A 529 15.51 -9.31 1.46
N ALA A 530 16.49 -9.56 0.60
CA ALA A 530 16.89 -10.91 0.25
C ALA A 530 17.50 -11.66 1.46
N ALA A 531 18.38 -11.01 2.22
CA ALA A 531 19.04 -11.61 3.38
C ALA A 531 18.06 -11.97 4.50
N MET A 532 17.14 -11.05 4.82
CA MET A 532 16.10 -11.30 5.82
C MET A 532 15.13 -12.40 5.35
N SER A 533 14.75 -12.45 4.08
CA SER A 533 13.90 -13.53 3.55
C SER A 533 14.59 -14.89 3.64
N ALA A 534 15.88 -14.95 3.31
CA ALA A 534 16.68 -16.18 3.42
C ALA A 534 16.78 -16.71 4.86
N GLN A 535 16.69 -15.83 5.87
CA GLN A 535 16.65 -16.22 7.28
C GLN A 535 15.23 -16.57 7.77
N ALA A 536 14.23 -15.79 7.35
CA ALA A 536 12.85 -15.93 7.81
C ALA A 536 12.21 -17.23 7.33
N VAL A 537 12.44 -17.63 6.07
CA VAL A 537 11.83 -18.82 5.48
C VAL A 537 12.15 -20.11 6.27
N PRO A 538 13.44 -20.46 6.53
CA PRO A 538 13.75 -21.61 7.37
C PRO A 538 13.20 -21.48 8.80
N GLY A 539 13.16 -20.26 9.35
CA GLY A 539 12.60 -20.01 10.68
C GLY A 539 11.11 -20.35 10.77
N TRP A 540 10.31 -19.92 9.79
CA TRP A 540 8.89 -20.25 9.69
C TRP A 540 8.67 -21.75 9.47
N GLN A 541 9.48 -22.39 8.62
CA GLN A 541 9.43 -23.84 8.39
C GLN A 541 9.72 -24.62 9.68
N ALA A 542 10.79 -24.26 10.41
CA ALA A 542 11.17 -24.89 11.67
C ALA A 542 10.08 -24.71 12.75
N LEU A 543 9.53 -23.50 12.89
CA LEU A 543 8.44 -23.22 13.81
C LEU A 543 7.20 -24.07 13.49
N ARG A 544 6.85 -24.22 12.21
CA ARG A 544 5.69 -25.03 11.80
C ARG A 544 5.86 -26.50 12.21
N VAL A 545 7.06 -27.07 12.06
CA VAL A 545 7.38 -28.44 12.51
C VAL A 545 7.25 -28.56 14.03
N GLN A 546 7.84 -27.64 14.78
CA GLN A 546 7.77 -27.62 16.25
C GLN A 546 6.32 -27.49 16.74
N LEU A 547 5.54 -26.56 16.17
CA LEU A 547 4.15 -26.35 16.54
C LEU A 547 3.27 -27.57 16.20
N ARG A 548 3.53 -28.28 15.10
CA ARG A 548 2.86 -29.55 14.80
C ARG A 548 3.10 -30.58 15.91
N GLN A 549 4.30 -30.61 16.47
CA GLN A 549 4.62 -31.48 17.61
C GLN A 549 3.95 -31.07 18.93
N GLN A 550 3.38 -29.87 19.00
CA GLN A 550 2.62 -29.41 20.16
C GLN A 550 1.11 -29.58 20.00
N LEU A 551 0.62 -30.04 18.85
CA LEU A 551 -0.81 -30.29 18.68
C LEU A 551 -1.28 -31.42 19.61
N PRO A 552 -2.52 -31.38 20.14
CA PRO A 552 -3.06 -32.52 20.86
C PRO A 552 -3.02 -33.79 19.97
N ALA A 553 -2.80 -34.95 20.60
CA ALA A 553 -2.54 -36.22 19.88
C ALA A 553 -3.60 -36.52 18.81
N LYS A 554 -4.87 -36.24 19.09
CA LYS A 554 -5.99 -36.42 18.15
C LYS A 554 -5.81 -35.60 16.87
N GLN A 555 -5.45 -34.32 16.97
CA GLN A 555 -5.28 -33.44 15.81
C GLN A 555 -4.05 -33.81 15.00
N ARG A 556 -2.95 -34.17 15.68
CA ARG A 556 -1.73 -34.64 15.02
C ARG A 556 -1.98 -35.92 14.24
N ALA A 557 -2.61 -36.92 14.88
CA ALA A 557 -2.97 -38.18 14.23
C ALA A 557 -3.93 -37.99 13.05
N GLU A 558 -4.85 -37.03 13.13
CA GLU A 558 -5.71 -36.66 12.00
C GLU A 558 -4.88 -36.08 10.85
N MET A 559 -3.97 -35.14 11.11
CA MET A 559 -3.11 -34.55 10.07
C MET A 559 -2.17 -35.59 9.45
N ASP A 560 -1.54 -36.44 10.26
CA ASP A 560 -0.66 -37.52 9.78
C ASP A 560 -1.42 -38.51 8.89
N ALA A 561 -2.67 -38.82 9.23
CA ALA A 561 -3.53 -39.66 8.41
C ALA A 561 -3.93 -38.99 7.09
N ILE A 562 -4.19 -37.68 7.09
CA ILE A 562 -4.45 -36.92 5.85
C ILE A 562 -3.21 -36.93 4.95
N ASP A 563 -2.02 -36.69 5.50
CA ASP A 563 -0.78 -36.68 4.73
C ASP A 563 -0.49 -38.08 4.11
N ALA A 564 -0.74 -39.15 4.87
CA ALA A 564 -0.66 -40.53 4.37
C ALA A 564 -1.68 -40.81 3.24
N ASN A 565 -2.92 -40.36 3.41
CA ASN A 565 -3.97 -40.46 2.39
C ASN A 565 -3.56 -39.75 1.09
N LEU A 566 -3.06 -38.51 1.19
CA LEU A 566 -2.60 -37.72 0.04
C LEU A 566 -1.43 -38.39 -0.69
N ALA A 567 -0.45 -38.91 0.06
CA ALA A 567 0.68 -39.64 -0.51
C ALA A 567 0.22 -40.92 -1.25
N ALA A 568 -0.68 -41.69 -0.64
CA ALA A 568 -1.22 -42.91 -1.24
C ALA A 568 -2.02 -42.61 -2.52
N LEU A 569 -2.90 -41.60 -2.48
CA LEU A 569 -3.66 -41.11 -3.64
C LEU A 569 -2.74 -40.62 -4.77
N GLY A 570 -1.74 -39.81 -4.45
CA GLY A 570 -0.78 -39.31 -5.45
C GLY A 570 0.02 -40.44 -6.11
N ALA A 571 0.42 -41.46 -5.35
CA ALA A 571 1.08 -42.64 -5.91
C ALA A 571 0.12 -43.48 -6.77
N HIS A 572 -1.13 -43.65 -6.34
CA HIS A 572 -2.15 -44.39 -7.09
C HIS A 572 -2.50 -43.73 -8.42
N LEU A 573 -2.72 -42.40 -8.43
CA LEU A 573 -2.98 -41.63 -9.64
C LEU A 573 -1.84 -41.72 -10.65
N ARG A 574 -0.58 -41.62 -10.19
CA ARG A 574 0.59 -41.80 -11.07
C ARG A 574 0.63 -43.19 -11.70
N ARG A 575 0.25 -44.24 -10.96
CA ARG A 575 0.14 -45.60 -11.51
C ARG A 575 -0.99 -45.72 -12.53
N GLN A 576 -2.18 -45.21 -12.22
CA GLN A 576 -3.32 -45.23 -13.15
C GLN A 576 -3.04 -44.44 -14.43
N ALA A 577 -2.34 -43.31 -14.35
CA ALA A 577 -1.97 -42.50 -15.50
C ALA A 577 -0.81 -43.09 -16.33
N ALA A 578 0.03 -43.93 -15.73
CA ALA A 578 1.12 -44.63 -16.44
C ALA A 578 0.64 -45.86 -17.22
N THR A 579 -0.55 -46.38 -16.93
CA THR A 579 -1.16 -47.45 -17.71
C THR A 579 -1.79 -46.84 -18.97
N PRO A 580 -1.31 -47.15 -20.19
CA PRO A 580 -1.96 -46.68 -21.41
C PRO A 580 -3.39 -47.20 -21.45
N ALA A 581 -4.32 -46.39 -21.98
CA ALA A 581 -5.70 -46.82 -22.18
C ALA A 581 -5.74 -47.99 -23.18
N THR A 582 -5.63 -49.21 -22.66
CA THR A 582 -5.86 -50.43 -23.43
C THR A 582 -7.35 -50.59 -23.62
N GLY A 583 -7.83 -50.15 -24.79
CA GLY A 583 -9.06 -50.54 -25.49
C GLY A 583 -10.31 -50.87 -24.68
N GLU A 584 -11.24 -49.91 -24.63
CA GLU A 584 -12.67 -50.09 -24.97
C GLU A 584 -13.52 -48.80 -24.81
N ALA A 585 -12.94 -47.70 -24.29
CA ALA A 585 -13.63 -46.41 -24.16
C ALA A 585 -13.27 -45.39 -25.28
N ALA A 586 -12.97 -45.89 -26.48
CA ALA A 586 -12.84 -45.09 -27.70
C ALA A 586 -13.75 -45.66 -28.79
N ARG A 587 -15.06 -45.74 -28.50
CA ARG A 587 -16.14 -45.81 -29.47
C ARG A 587 -17.33 -45.01 -28.97
#